data_AF-A0A8S2V295-F1
#
_entry.id   AF-A0A8S2V295-F1
#
_cell.length_a   1.000
_cell.length_b   1.000
_cell.length_c   1.000
_cell.angle_alpha   90.00
_cell.angle_beta   90.00
_cell.angle_gamma   90.00
#
_symmetry.space_group_name_H-M   'P 1'
#
loop_
_entity.id
_entity.type
_entity.pdbx_description
1 polymer ?
#
loop_
_entity_poly.entity_id
_entity_poly.type
_entity_poly.pdbx_seq_one_letter_code
_entity_poly.pdbx_strand_id
1 'polypeptide(L)'
;MSSEPTSIILSEENESTKPKRLPRSAKKRLRYERIRQKHKETPKKKKKRKSSHHPLSLELPISSDDVSTTQNISVTGKTFKRAANDRLAEINQESTAPAICIDCAYNEAMSSKELASVARQIGRCYSSNRRAQKPVKLILTNWSHDSPLAEECRRVTNGFDNFQIILSDKSIHESYPTERLVYLSPNADKQLTEIDEQNVHVIGGLVDESVKKNMTYQACQDKKIACYKLPIETYMEHSITGGSFNQILSINQ
;
A
#
# COMPACT_ATOMS: atom_id res chain seq x y z
N MET A 1 -84.61 -8.89 10.02
CA MET A 1 -84.14 -7.52 10.34
C MET A 1 -83.95 -7.42 11.84
N SER A 2 -82.88 -6.73 12.27
CA SER A 2 -82.43 -6.46 13.65
C SER A 2 -81.97 -7.71 14.43
N SER A 3 -80.89 -7.73 15.19
CA SER A 3 -79.82 -6.78 15.54
C SER A 3 -78.83 -7.61 16.38
N GLU A 4 -77.52 -7.38 16.24
CA GLU A 4 -76.48 -8.05 17.04
C GLU A 4 -76.67 -7.83 18.55
N PRO A 5 -76.11 -8.74 19.37
CA PRO A 5 -75.43 -8.32 20.57
C PRO A 5 -73.99 -8.84 20.64
N THR A 6 -73.14 -7.93 21.11
CA THR A 6 -71.72 -8.03 21.45
C THR A 6 -71.44 -9.13 22.48
N SER A 7 -70.35 -9.89 22.30
CA SER A 7 -69.60 -10.42 23.44
C SER A 7 -68.09 -10.50 23.14
N ILE A 8 -67.36 -10.11 24.18
CA ILE A 8 -65.93 -9.86 24.29
C ILE A 8 -65.17 -11.18 24.37
N ILE A 9 -64.05 -11.31 23.65
CA ILE A 9 -62.93 -12.16 24.08
C ILE A 9 -61.65 -11.32 24.06
N LEU A 10 -61.08 -11.18 25.25
CA LEU A 10 -59.80 -10.60 25.56
C LEU A 10 -58.64 -11.53 25.15
N SER A 11 -57.64 -10.91 24.55
CA SER A 11 -56.19 -11.14 24.68
C SER A 11 -55.62 -12.55 24.55
N GLU A 12 -54.83 -12.74 23.48
CA GLU A 12 -53.50 -13.34 23.61
C GLU A 12 -52.48 -12.50 22.82
N GLU A 13 -51.48 -12.02 23.54
CA GLU A 13 -50.28 -11.36 23.01
C GLU A 13 -49.48 -12.32 22.13
N ASN A 14 -48.87 -11.82 21.04
CA ASN A 14 -47.68 -12.49 20.51
C ASN A 14 -46.69 -11.51 19.85
N GLU A 15 -45.87 -10.96 20.73
CA GLU A 15 -44.42 -10.77 20.63
C GLU A 15 -43.72 -10.98 19.25
N SER A 16 -43.09 -9.90 18.77
CA SER A 16 -41.77 -9.85 18.12
C SER A 16 -41.43 -10.84 16.97
N THR A 17 -41.31 -10.30 15.76
CA THR A 17 -40.39 -10.83 14.74
C THR A 17 -39.30 -9.82 14.36
N LYS A 18 -38.21 -9.76 15.15
CA LYS A 18 -36.93 -9.20 14.68
C LYS A 18 -36.25 -10.20 13.71
N PRO A 19 -35.64 -9.75 12.60
CA PRO A 19 -35.09 -10.64 11.58
C PRO A 19 -33.91 -11.47 12.12
N LYS A 20 -34.02 -12.80 12.07
CA LYS A 20 -32.96 -13.74 12.49
C LYS A 20 -31.69 -13.53 11.64
N ARG A 21 -30.57 -13.24 12.31
CA ARG A 21 -29.25 -13.09 11.69
C ARG A 21 -28.77 -14.42 11.10
N LEU A 22 -28.34 -14.40 9.84
CA LEU A 22 -27.85 -15.58 9.13
C LEU A 22 -26.60 -16.20 9.79
N PRO A 23 -26.50 -17.55 9.87
CA PRO A 23 -25.34 -18.27 10.36
C PRO A 23 -24.06 -17.93 9.56
N ARG A 24 -22.90 -18.03 10.23
CA ARG A 24 -21.59 -17.66 9.66
C ARG A 24 -21.23 -18.47 8.39
N SER A 25 -21.68 -19.73 8.32
CA SER A 25 -21.54 -20.60 7.14
C SER A 25 -22.35 -20.10 5.94
N ALA A 26 -23.58 -19.64 6.17
CA ALA A 26 -24.45 -19.08 5.12
C ALA A 26 -23.89 -17.77 4.56
N LYS A 27 -23.36 -16.89 5.42
CA LYS A 27 -22.69 -15.64 5.00
C LYS A 27 -21.45 -15.91 4.15
N LYS A 28 -20.66 -16.94 4.49
CA LYS A 28 -19.49 -17.35 3.71
C LYS A 28 -19.89 -17.85 2.32
N ARG A 29 -20.92 -18.69 2.23
CA ARG A 29 -21.44 -19.21 0.93
C ARG A 29 -21.94 -18.10 0.01
N LEU A 30 -22.75 -17.17 0.54
CA LEU A 30 -23.23 -15.99 -0.19
C LEU A 30 -22.09 -15.09 -0.70
N ARG A 31 -21.01 -14.95 0.08
CA ARG A 31 -19.82 -14.19 -0.35
C ARG A 31 -19.11 -14.88 -1.52
N TYR A 32 -18.93 -16.20 -1.46
CA TYR A 32 -18.32 -16.98 -2.54
C TYR A 32 -19.14 -16.91 -3.83
N GLU A 33 -20.48 -17.02 -3.73
CA GLU A 33 -21.37 -16.90 -4.89
C GLU A 33 -21.30 -15.51 -5.54
N ARG A 34 -21.29 -14.42 -4.74
CA ARG A 34 -21.10 -13.06 -5.27
C ARG A 34 -19.77 -12.89 -5.98
N ILE A 35 -18.67 -13.41 -5.41
CA ILE A 35 -17.35 -13.33 -6.03
C ILE A 35 -17.33 -14.11 -7.35
N ARG A 36 -17.95 -15.28 -7.39
CA ARG A 36 -18.06 -16.13 -8.60
C ARG A 36 -18.91 -15.46 -9.69
N GLN A 37 -20.03 -14.84 -9.32
CA GLN A 37 -20.87 -14.07 -10.25
C GLN A 37 -20.11 -12.85 -10.80
N LYS A 38 -19.40 -12.11 -9.96
CA LYS A 38 -18.58 -10.95 -10.37
C LYS A 38 -17.49 -11.35 -11.36
N HIS A 39 -16.84 -12.50 -11.18
CA HIS A 39 -15.85 -13.03 -12.13
C HIS A 39 -16.45 -13.54 -13.45
N LYS A 40 -17.72 -13.97 -13.46
CA LYS A 40 -18.42 -14.33 -14.71
C LYS A 40 -18.88 -13.10 -15.52
N GLU A 41 -19.10 -11.96 -14.86
CA GLU A 41 -19.57 -10.72 -15.50
C GLU A 41 -18.45 -9.82 -16.04
N THR A 42 -17.26 -9.84 -15.42
CA THR A 42 -16.13 -8.99 -15.84
C THR A 42 -15.67 -9.20 -17.29
N PRO A 43 -15.66 -10.42 -17.87
CA PRO A 43 -15.31 -10.60 -19.28
C PRO A 43 -16.39 -10.06 -20.22
N LYS A 44 -17.67 -10.18 -19.84
CA LYS A 44 -18.83 -9.75 -20.64
C LYS A 44 -18.92 -8.22 -20.74
N LYS A 45 -18.64 -7.51 -19.64
CA LYS A 45 -18.59 -6.04 -19.62
C LYS A 45 -17.41 -5.47 -20.43
N LYS A 46 -16.26 -6.14 -20.42
CA LYS A 46 -15.10 -5.77 -21.28
C LYS A 46 -15.38 -5.94 -22.77
N LYS A 47 -16.14 -6.97 -23.18
CA LYS A 47 -16.56 -7.18 -24.58
C LYS A 47 -17.55 -6.12 -25.06
N LYS A 48 -18.54 -5.74 -24.23
CA LYS A 48 -19.54 -4.71 -24.57
C LYS A 48 -18.96 -3.28 -24.65
N ARG A 49 -18.01 -2.92 -23.76
CA ARG A 49 -17.38 -1.58 -23.81
C ARG A 49 -16.52 -1.35 -25.06
N LYS A 50 -16.07 -2.42 -25.73
CA LYS A 50 -15.35 -2.32 -27.00
C LYS A 50 -16.26 -2.11 -28.22
N SER A 51 -17.55 -2.43 -28.13
CA SER A 51 -18.49 -2.31 -29.26
C SER A 51 -19.27 -1.00 -29.28
N SER A 52 -19.21 -0.17 -28.23
CA SER A 52 -20.08 1.00 -28.06
C SER A 52 -19.40 2.36 -28.20
N HIS A 53 -18.08 2.42 -28.42
CA HIS A 53 -17.39 3.69 -28.65
C HIS A 53 -17.19 3.91 -30.15
N HIS A 54 -18.19 4.48 -30.81
CA HIS A 54 -18.03 5.23 -32.05
C HIS A 54 -17.59 6.65 -31.65
N PRO A 55 -16.39 7.14 -32.05
CA PRO A 55 -15.98 8.50 -31.71
C PRO A 55 -16.67 9.50 -32.64
N LEU A 56 -17.30 10.54 -32.07
CA LEU A 56 -17.59 11.79 -32.78
C LEU A 56 -16.27 12.56 -32.89
N SER A 57 -15.81 12.76 -34.10
CA SER A 57 -14.65 13.58 -34.45
C SER A 57 -15.05 15.05 -34.56
N LEU A 58 -14.46 15.93 -33.74
CA LEU A 58 -14.28 17.33 -34.14
C LEU A 58 -13.07 17.37 -35.07
N GLU A 59 -13.29 17.82 -36.29
CA GLU A 59 -12.33 17.87 -37.39
C GLU A 59 -11.27 18.97 -37.15
N LEU A 60 -10.00 18.58 -37.18
CA LEU A 60 -8.90 19.44 -37.61
C LEU A 60 -8.15 18.68 -38.71
N PRO A 61 -7.79 19.32 -39.83
CA PRO A 61 -7.40 18.63 -41.05
C PRO A 61 -6.00 18.02 -40.93
N ILE A 62 -5.93 16.68 -41.04
CA ILE A 62 -4.68 15.93 -41.20
C ILE A 62 -4.57 15.59 -42.69
N SER A 63 -3.53 16.12 -43.34
CA SER A 63 -3.04 15.62 -44.62
C SER A 63 -2.54 14.18 -44.43
N SER A 64 -3.08 13.31 -45.28
CA SER A 64 -2.87 11.87 -45.42
C SER A 64 -1.42 11.40 -45.31
N ASP A 65 -1.12 10.47 -44.39
CA ASP A 65 -0.79 9.08 -44.74
C ASP A 65 -0.47 8.22 -43.49
N ASP A 66 -0.88 6.95 -43.61
CA ASP A 66 -0.32 5.75 -42.97
C ASP A 66 -0.98 5.12 -41.71
N VAL A 67 -1.09 3.79 -41.82
CA VAL A 67 -1.94 2.82 -41.13
C VAL A 67 -1.17 2.20 -39.96
N SER A 68 -1.41 2.61 -38.70
CA SER A 68 -0.72 1.97 -37.54
C SER A 68 -1.38 2.11 -36.15
N THR A 69 -2.70 2.15 -36.02
CA THR A 69 -3.35 2.50 -34.73
C THR A 69 -3.33 1.40 -33.64
N THR A 70 -2.84 0.19 -33.90
CA THR A 70 -2.84 -0.90 -32.88
C THR A 70 -1.49 -1.14 -32.19
N GLN A 71 -0.39 -0.56 -32.69
CA GLN A 71 0.95 -0.70 -32.07
C GLN A 71 1.28 0.43 -31.06
N ASN A 72 0.66 1.61 -31.22
CA ASN A 72 1.02 2.82 -30.49
C ASN A 72 0.68 2.80 -28.99
N ILE A 73 -0.33 2.04 -28.54
CA ILE A 73 -0.69 1.93 -27.10
C ILE A 73 0.35 1.09 -26.32
N SER A 74 0.92 0.06 -26.94
CA SER A 74 1.98 -0.77 -26.34
C SER A 74 3.30 -0.02 -26.29
N VAL A 75 3.62 0.74 -27.34
CA VAL A 75 4.86 1.54 -27.42
C VAL A 75 4.82 2.67 -26.40
N THR A 76 3.74 3.46 -26.33
CA THR A 76 3.57 4.52 -25.31
C THR A 76 3.65 3.96 -23.89
N GLY A 77 2.95 2.86 -23.58
CA GLY A 77 3.03 2.24 -22.26
C GLY A 77 4.43 1.72 -21.89
N LYS A 78 5.23 1.25 -22.86
CA LYS A 78 6.62 0.84 -22.66
C LYS A 78 7.56 2.05 -22.51
N THR A 79 7.37 3.12 -23.28
CA THR A 79 8.17 4.34 -23.18
C THR A 79 7.92 5.08 -21.88
N PHE A 80 6.67 5.19 -21.42
CA PHE A 80 6.35 5.78 -20.11
C PHE A 80 6.97 5.01 -18.94
N LYS A 81 7.02 3.67 -19.02
CA LYS A 81 7.69 2.83 -18.00
C LYS A 81 9.20 3.03 -17.99
N ARG A 82 9.83 3.15 -19.16
CA ARG A 82 11.27 3.43 -19.30
C ARG A 82 11.60 4.80 -18.72
N ALA A 83 10.92 5.85 -19.18
CA ALA A 83 11.13 7.21 -18.68
C ALA A 83 10.99 7.33 -17.16
N ALA A 84 10.03 6.62 -16.55
CA ALA A 84 9.88 6.62 -15.11
C ALA A 84 11.00 5.89 -14.37
N ASN A 85 11.59 4.84 -14.96
CA ASN A 85 12.76 4.16 -14.40
C ASN A 85 14.03 5.01 -14.61
N ASP A 86 14.20 5.62 -15.79
CA ASP A 86 15.34 6.48 -16.11
C ASP A 86 15.41 7.66 -15.12
N ARG A 87 14.26 8.28 -14.84
CA ARG A 87 14.12 9.31 -13.80
C ARG A 87 14.57 8.85 -12.40
N LEU A 88 14.22 7.63 -12.01
CA LEU A 88 14.66 7.09 -10.72
C LEU A 88 16.17 6.80 -10.71
N ALA A 89 16.72 6.35 -11.85
CA ALA A 89 18.15 6.12 -12.01
C ALA A 89 18.94 7.45 -11.90
N GLU A 90 18.44 8.53 -12.52
CA GLU A 90 19.01 9.88 -12.38
C GLU A 90 19.03 10.35 -10.92
N ILE A 91 17.91 10.22 -10.21
CA ILE A 91 17.80 10.59 -8.78
C ILE A 91 18.76 9.76 -7.91
N ASN A 92 18.97 8.48 -8.23
CA ASN A 92 19.91 7.64 -7.50
C ASN A 92 21.37 8.14 -7.62
N GLN A 93 21.72 8.84 -8.71
CA GLN A 93 23.06 9.43 -8.90
C GLN A 93 23.19 10.83 -8.28
N GLU A 94 22.08 11.52 -8.02
CA GLU A 94 22.11 12.88 -7.48
C GLU A 94 22.48 12.88 -5.99
N SER A 95 23.65 13.42 -5.63
CA SER A 95 24.15 13.37 -4.23
C SER A 95 23.23 14.06 -3.21
N THR A 96 22.52 15.10 -3.62
CA THR A 96 21.64 15.93 -2.77
C THR A 96 20.20 15.46 -2.72
N ALA A 97 19.82 14.45 -3.50
CA ALA A 97 18.43 14.03 -3.55
C ALA A 97 17.98 13.41 -2.21
N PRO A 98 16.74 13.71 -1.76
CA PRO A 98 16.19 13.16 -0.52
C PRO A 98 16.15 11.63 -0.57
N ALA A 99 16.37 11.01 0.59
CA ALA A 99 16.47 9.56 0.71
C ALA A 99 15.55 9.01 1.80
N ILE A 100 14.86 7.92 1.46
CA ILE A 100 14.14 7.07 2.40
C ILE A 100 14.82 5.70 2.41
N CYS A 101 15.21 5.27 3.60
CA CYS A 101 15.80 3.97 3.84
C CYS A 101 14.78 3.05 4.53
N ILE A 102 14.68 1.81 4.06
CA ILE A 102 14.00 0.72 4.76
C ILE A 102 15.08 -0.18 5.35
N ASP A 103 15.09 -0.29 6.67
CA ASP A 103 16.04 -1.11 7.43
C ASP A 103 15.60 -2.58 7.45
N CYS A 104 16.29 -3.45 6.72
CA CYS A 104 15.93 -4.87 6.55
C CYS A 104 16.57 -5.80 7.59
N ALA A 105 17.08 -5.29 8.72
CA ALA A 105 17.73 -6.12 9.76
C ALA A 105 16.80 -7.12 10.49
N TYR A 106 15.49 -7.05 10.26
CA TYR A 106 14.47 -7.73 11.09
C TYR A 106 14.01 -9.09 10.55
N ASN A 107 14.80 -9.73 9.67
CA ASN A 107 14.43 -11.01 9.04
C ASN A 107 14.04 -12.09 10.07
N GLU A 108 14.85 -12.27 11.11
CA GLU A 108 14.66 -13.30 12.15
C GLU A 108 13.52 -12.96 13.14
N ALA A 109 13.05 -11.72 13.14
CA ALA A 109 11.98 -11.27 14.02
C ALA A 109 10.58 -11.50 13.43
N MET A 110 10.49 -11.94 12.18
CA MET A 110 9.24 -12.05 11.43
C MET A 110 8.98 -13.46 10.93
N SER A 111 7.72 -13.88 10.96
CA SER A 111 7.25 -15.07 10.26
C SER A 111 7.31 -14.88 8.74
N SER A 112 7.26 -15.99 7.98
CA SER A 112 7.19 -15.93 6.51
C SER A 112 5.99 -15.11 5.99
N LYS A 113 4.89 -15.04 6.75
CA LYS A 113 3.72 -14.23 6.38
C LYS A 113 4.00 -12.73 6.55
N GLU A 114 4.65 -12.34 7.64
CA GLU A 114 5.06 -10.96 7.91
C GLU A 114 6.14 -10.52 6.91
N LEU A 115 7.13 -11.37 6.60
CA LEU A 115 8.12 -11.14 5.54
C LEU A 115 7.44 -10.91 4.18
N ALA A 116 6.48 -11.76 3.81
CA ALA A 116 5.69 -11.59 2.60
C ALA A 116 4.84 -10.29 2.62
N SER A 117 4.48 -9.79 3.80
CA SER A 117 3.79 -8.50 3.96
C SER A 117 4.76 -7.35 3.71
N VAL A 118 5.93 -7.34 4.37
CA VAL A 118 7.00 -6.35 4.15
C VAL A 118 7.39 -6.29 2.67
N ALA A 119 7.63 -7.44 2.04
CA ALA A 119 7.98 -7.52 0.62
C ALA A 119 6.95 -6.85 -0.30
N ARG A 120 5.65 -7.04 -0.02
CA ARG A 120 4.57 -6.37 -0.77
C ARG A 120 4.54 -4.87 -0.50
N GLN A 121 4.82 -4.44 0.73
CA GLN A 121 4.87 -3.04 1.10
C GLN A 121 6.05 -2.33 0.41
N ILE A 122 7.24 -2.95 0.35
CA ILE A 122 8.39 -2.46 -0.45
C ILE A 122 7.99 -2.26 -1.92
N GLY A 123 7.31 -3.23 -2.53
CA GLY A 123 6.83 -3.12 -3.90
C GLY A 123 5.83 -1.96 -4.11
N ARG A 124 5.02 -1.65 -3.09
CA ARG A 124 4.11 -0.50 -3.09
C ARG A 124 4.87 0.82 -2.92
N CYS A 125 5.86 0.87 -2.03
CA CYS A 125 6.74 2.04 -1.87
C CYS A 125 7.39 2.39 -3.20
N TYR A 126 8.01 1.40 -3.87
CA TYR A 126 8.60 1.59 -5.20
C TYR A 126 7.58 2.09 -6.23
N SER A 127 6.41 1.46 -6.29
CA SER A 127 5.35 1.85 -7.23
C SER A 127 4.78 3.24 -6.95
N SER A 128 4.76 3.68 -5.69
CA SER A 128 4.39 5.04 -5.29
C SER A 128 5.47 6.03 -5.72
N ASN A 129 6.73 5.75 -5.37
CA ASN A 129 7.88 6.58 -5.70
C ASN A 129 8.01 6.82 -7.21
N ARG A 130 7.85 5.75 -8.02
CA ARG A 130 7.87 5.85 -9.49
C ARG A 130 6.81 6.78 -10.08
N ARG A 131 5.70 7.02 -9.36
CA ARG A 131 4.61 7.92 -9.78
C ARG A 131 4.65 9.27 -9.07
N ALA A 132 5.58 9.47 -8.13
CA ALA A 132 5.66 10.69 -7.36
C ALA A 132 6.09 11.87 -8.24
N GLN A 133 5.53 13.04 -7.96
CA GLN A 133 5.96 14.28 -8.62
C GLN A 133 7.39 14.66 -8.25
N LYS A 134 7.84 14.29 -7.04
CA LYS A 134 9.22 14.38 -6.59
C LYS A 134 9.62 13.01 -6.01
N PRO A 135 10.25 12.13 -6.80
CA PRO A 135 10.73 10.86 -6.30
C PRO A 135 11.92 11.06 -5.37
N VAL A 136 12.15 10.07 -4.52
CA VAL A 136 13.27 10.02 -3.58
C VAL A 136 14.18 8.84 -3.91
N LYS A 137 15.40 8.85 -3.38
CA LYS A 137 16.21 7.63 -3.32
C LYS A 137 15.54 6.64 -2.37
N LEU A 138 15.19 5.47 -2.88
CA LEU A 138 14.67 4.37 -2.06
C LEU A 138 15.81 3.39 -1.81
N ILE A 139 16.18 3.21 -0.53
CA ILE A 139 17.34 2.42 -0.10
C ILE A 139 16.86 1.25 0.75
N LEU A 140 17.34 0.05 0.50
CA LEU A 140 17.22 -1.09 1.42
C LEU A 140 18.59 -1.36 2.04
N THR A 141 18.71 -1.26 3.36
CA THR A 141 19.94 -1.54 4.11
C THR A 141 19.85 -2.83 4.89
N ASN A 142 20.99 -3.35 5.35
CA ASN A 142 21.08 -4.69 5.94
C ASN A 142 20.49 -5.75 4.98
N TRP A 143 20.73 -5.56 3.68
CA TRP A 143 20.15 -6.36 2.62
C TRP A 143 21.09 -7.49 2.20
N SER A 144 20.58 -8.72 2.20
CA SER A 144 21.26 -9.88 1.59
C SER A 144 20.38 -10.47 0.49
N HIS A 145 20.97 -10.75 -0.67
CA HIS A 145 20.27 -11.35 -1.81
C HIS A 145 19.69 -12.73 -1.51
N ASP A 146 20.28 -13.43 -0.55
CA ASP A 146 19.89 -14.77 -0.09
C ASP A 146 19.07 -14.72 1.20
N SER A 147 18.66 -13.53 1.65
CA SER A 147 17.79 -13.39 2.82
C SER A 147 16.36 -13.88 2.55
N PRO A 148 15.63 -14.34 3.58
CA PRO A 148 14.20 -14.67 3.48
C PRO A 148 13.36 -13.51 2.91
N LEU A 149 13.65 -12.27 3.31
CA LEU A 149 12.96 -11.10 2.75
C LEU A 149 13.24 -10.91 1.25
N ALA A 150 14.46 -11.14 0.79
CA ALA A 150 14.81 -11.02 -0.63
C ALA A 150 14.11 -12.09 -1.49
N GLU A 151 14.03 -13.33 -0.99
CA GLU A 151 13.24 -14.39 -1.62
C GLU A 151 11.76 -13.99 -1.73
N GLU A 152 11.19 -13.47 -0.64
CA GLU A 152 9.81 -13.01 -0.60
C GLU A 152 9.56 -11.85 -1.58
N CYS A 153 10.48 -10.88 -1.68
CA CYS A 153 10.43 -9.79 -2.66
C CYS A 153 10.34 -10.31 -4.10
N ARG A 154 11.21 -11.25 -4.49
CA ARG A 154 11.19 -11.86 -5.82
C ARG A 154 9.91 -12.68 -6.06
N ARG A 155 9.42 -13.37 -5.03
CA ARG A 155 8.22 -14.21 -5.09
C ARG A 155 6.93 -13.41 -5.26
N VAL A 156 6.78 -12.29 -4.53
CA VAL A 156 5.53 -11.50 -4.54
C VAL A 156 5.52 -10.37 -5.56
N THR A 157 6.70 -9.96 -6.05
CA THR A 157 6.86 -8.83 -6.97
C THR A 157 7.64 -9.25 -8.20
N ASN A 158 6.92 -9.43 -9.32
CA ASN A 158 7.56 -9.80 -10.58
C ASN A 158 8.53 -8.70 -11.05
N GLY A 159 9.78 -9.10 -11.32
CA GLY A 159 10.83 -8.19 -11.78
C GLY A 159 11.37 -7.26 -10.69
N PHE A 160 11.26 -7.66 -9.41
CA PHE A 160 11.87 -6.95 -8.29
C PHE A 160 13.34 -6.58 -8.54
N ASP A 161 14.12 -7.50 -9.10
CA ASP A 161 15.54 -7.28 -9.38
C ASP A 161 15.81 -6.18 -10.43
N ASN A 162 14.79 -5.75 -11.17
CA ASN A 162 14.88 -4.63 -12.13
C ASN A 162 14.46 -3.28 -11.52
N PHE A 163 14.10 -3.25 -10.24
CA PHE A 163 13.69 -2.01 -9.58
C PHE A 163 14.88 -1.08 -9.40
N GLN A 164 14.65 0.22 -9.63
CA GLN A 164 15.64 1.26 -9.36
C GLN A 164 15.67 1.59 -7.85
N ILE A 165 16.11 0.62 -7.05
CA ILE A 165 16.28 0.68 -5.60
C ILE A 165 17.76 0.50 -5.29
N ILE A 166 18.28 1.28 -4.35
CA ILE A 166 19.64 1.13 -3.86
C ILE A 166 19.65 -0.01 -2.83
N LEU A 167 20.34 -1.10 -3.12
CA LEU A 167 20.49 -2.24 -2.22
C LEU A 167 21.87 -2.16 -1.54
N SER A 168 21.91 -2.27 -0.22
CA SER A 168 23.16 -2.26 0.55
C SER A 168 23.12 -3.33 1.64
N ASP A 169 24.18 -4.12 1.70
CA ASP A 169 24.44 -5.10 2.77
C ASP A 169 24.81 -4.45 4.11
N LYS A 170 25.37 -3.23 4.06
CA LYS A 170 25.74 -2.45 5.23
C LYS A 170 24.52 -1.89 5.96
N SER A 171 24.71 -1.60 7.24
CA SER A 171 23.75 -0.81 7.99
C SER A 171 23.78 0.65 7.54
N ILE A 172 22.66 1.36 7.69
CA ILE A 172 22.58 2.78 7.27
C ILE A 172 23.58 3.68 8.02
N HIS A 173 23.93 3.32 9.26
CA HIS A 173 24.90 4.02 10.10
C HIS A 173 26.34 3.92 9.56
N GLU A 174 26.66 2.87 8.80
CA GLU A 174 27.96 2.75 8.14
C GLU A 174 28.05 3.58 6.85
N SER A 175 26.90 4.00 6.32
CA SER A 175 26.81 4.67 5.02
C SER A 175 26.66 6.19 5.14
N TYR A 176 26.13 6.67 6.27
CA TYR A 176 25.85 8.09 6.50
C TYR A 176 26.26 8.51 7.91
N PRO A 177 26.71 9.76 8.10
CA PRO A 177 26.98 10.32 9.43
C PRO A 177 25.68 10.36 10.25
N THR A 178 25.79 10.13 11.56
CA THR A 178 24.64 9.99 12.47
C THR A 178 23.74 11.22 12.47
N GLU A 179 24.33 12.41 12.30
CA GLU A 179 23.64 13.69 12.29
C GLU A 179 22.69 13.83 11.09
N ARG A 180 22.90 13.07 10.02
CA ARG A 180 22.02 13.03 8.84
C ARG A 180 20.93 11.96 8.94
N LEU A 181 20.91 11.16 10.01
CA LEU A 181 19.99 10.04 10.16
C LEU A 181 18.81 10.40 11.04
N VAL A 182 17.61 10.14 10.52
CA VAL A 182 16.34 10.32 11.23
C VAL A 182 15.60 8.98 11.22
N TYR A 183 15.53 8.29 12.35
CA TYR A 183 14.80 7.03 12.45
C TYR A 183 13.35 7.28 12.84
N LEU A 184 12.42 6.77 12.04
CA LEU A 184 10.99 6.86 12.29
C LEU A 184 10.52 5.67 13.12
N SER A 185 10.00 5.95 14.31
CA SER A 185 9.41 4.93 15.18
C SER A 185 8.12 5.47 15.81
N PRO A 186 7.01 4.69 15.82
CA PRO A 186 5.76 5.13 16.45
C PRO A 186 5.90 5.38 17.96
N ASN A 187 6.91 4.77 18.60
CA ASN A 187 7.15 4.87 20.05
C ASN A 187 8.10 6.02 20.42
N ALA A 188 8.53 6.85 19.47
CA ALA A 188 9.40 7.98 19.78
C ALA A 188 8.63 9.12 20.49
N ASP A 189 9.35 9.83 21.37
CA ASP A 189 8.76 10.92 22.16
C ASP A 189 8.53 12.17 21.31
N LYS A 190 9.48 12.48 20.42
CA LYS A 190 9.46 13.68 19.57
C LYS A 190 8.68 13.45 18.29
N GLN A 191 7.91 14.45 17.87
CA GLN A 191 7.22 14.43 16.58
C GLN A 191 8.08 15.05 15.49
N LEU A 192 8.03 14.48 14.28
CA LEU A 192 8.66 15.05 13.09
C LEU A 192 7.68 16.02 12.42
N THR A 193 7.92 17.32 12.55
CA THR A 193 7.05 18.36 11.99
C THR A 193 7.47 18.81 10.59
N GLU A 194 8.75 18.64 10.25
CA GLU A 194 9.32 19.08 8.98
C GLU A 194 10.23 17.99 8.41
N ILE A 195 10.28 17.90 7.08
CA ILE A 195 11.16 16.99 6.35
C ILE A 195 12.34 17.78 5.81
N ASP A 196 13.54 17.45 6.27
CA ASP A 196 14.78 17.98 5.71
C ASP A 196 15.29 17.06 4.60
N GLU A 197 15.35 17.57 3.37
CA GLU A 197 15.79 16.80 2.19
C GLU A 197 17.27 16.36 2.29
N GLN A 198 18.06 16.96 3.18
CA GLN A 198 19.43 16.51 3.47
C GLN A 198 19.48 15.28 4.38
N ASN A 199 18.42 14.97 5.11
CA ASN A 199 18.41 13.82 6.01
C ASN A 199 17.96 12.54 5.30
N VAL A 200 18.53 11.42 5.75
CA VAL A 200 18.05 10.09 5.39
C VAL A 200 17.03 9.65 6.42
N HIS A 201 15.79 9.47 5.96
CA HIS A 201 14.69 9.04 6.82
C HIS A 201 14.61 7.52 6.81
N VAL A 202 14.78 6.89 7.97
CA VAL A 202 14.88 5.44 8.12
C VAL A 202 13.56 4.91 8.67
N ILE A 203 13.00 3.90 8.00
CA ILE A 203 11.80 3.17 8.43
C ILE A 203 12.22 1.73 8.71
N GLY A 204 11.77 1.16 9.84
CA GLY A 204 11.96 -0.26 10.11
C GLY A 204 11.25 -1.12 9.07
N GLY A 205 11.99 -1.98 8.36
CA GLY A 205 11.46 -2.98 7.43
C GLY A 205 10.80 -4.15 8.14
N LEU A 206 9.83 -3.84 9.02
CA LEU A 206 9.21 -4.77 9.94
C LEU A 206 7.69 -4.59 9.88
N VAL A 207 6.96 -5.70 10.03
CA VAL A 207 5.52 -5.69 10.29
C VAL A 207 5.31 -6.25 11.68
N ASP A 208 4.84 -5.38 12.58
CA ASP A 208 4.66 -5.69 13.99
C ASP A 208 3.28 -6.33 14.22
N GLU A 209 3.07 -7.55 13.70
CA GLU A 209 1.94 -8.40 14.10
C GLU A 209 2.29 -9.28 15.33
N SER A 210 3.54 -9.24 15.81
CA SER A 210 4.08 -10.09 16.87
C SER A 210 4.54 -9.33 18.13
N VAL A 211 4.91 -10.06 19.19
CA VAL A 211 4.89 -9.60 20.61
C VAL A 211 6.06 -8.67 20.99
N LYS A 212 7.11 -8.54 20.17
CA LYS A 212 8.33 -7.78 20.50
C LYS A 212 8.17 -6.29 20.22
N LYS A 213 7.45 -5.60 21.10
CA LYS A 213 7.28 -4.15 21.08
C LYS A 213 8.64 -3.43 21.11
N ASN A 214 8.69 -2.26 20.47
CA ASN A 214 9.77 -1.27 20.57
C ASN A 214 11.10 -1.58 19.88
N MET A 215 11.18 -2.58 18.97
CA MET A 215 12.45 -2.92 18.31
C MET A 215 13.10 -1.74 17.58
N THR A 216 12.33 -0.98 16.79
CA THR A 216 12.87 0.18 16.04
C THR A 216 13.25 1.34 16.95
N TYR A 217 12.52 1.54 18.05
CA TYR A 217 12.85 2.55 19.04
C TYR A 217 14.13 2.17 19.80
N GLN A 218 14.29 0.91 20.21
CA GLN A 218 15.54 0.47 20.83
C GLN A 218 16.73 0.60 19.86
N ALA A 219 16.54 0.22 18.59
CA ALA A 219 17.56 0.34 17.57
C ALA A 219 18.03 1.79 17.34
N CYS A 220 17.13 2.78 17.39
CA CYS A 220 17.52 4.19 17.26
C CYS A 220 18.30 4.67 18.50
N GLN A 221 17.90 4.24 19.70
CA GLN A 221 18.58 4.61 20.95
C GLN A 221 19.99 3.99 21.04
N ASP A 222 20.12 2.71 20.74
CA ASP A 222 21.40 1.99 20.79
C ASP A 222 22.43 2.59 19.82
N LYS A 223 21.96 3.00 18.63
CA LYS A 223 22.77 3.62 17.58
C LYS A 223 22.90 5.13 17.72
N LYS A 224 22.29 5.74 18.76
CA LYS A 224 22.27 7.19 19.01
C LYS A 224 21.78 8.01 17.82
N ILE A 225 20.84 7.46 17.05
CA ILE A 225 20.22 8.12 15.89
C ILE A 225 19.04 8.96 16.38
N ALA A 226 18.84 10.14 15.79
CA ALA A 226 17.70 10.98 16.11
C ALA A 226 16.38 10.25 15.78
N CYS A 227 15.51 10.11 16.78
CA CYS A 227 14.33 9.26 16.69
C CYS A 227 13.05 10.09 16.81
N TYR A 228 12.14 9.94 15.85
CA TYR A 228 10.91 10.70 15.78
C TYR A 228 9.72 9.84 15.40
N LYS A 229 8.52 10.24 15.83
CA LYS A 229 7.25 9.71 15.34
C LYS A 229 6.60 10.70 14.38
N LEU A 230 5.76 10.23 13.47
CA LEU A 230 4.95 11.10 12.64
C LEU A 230 3.85 11.77 13.51
N PRO A 231 3.46 13.02 13.22
CA PRO A 231 2.43 13.76 13.97
C PRO A 231 1.01 13.30 13.60
N ILE A 232 0.80 11.98 13.49
CA ILE A 232 -0.44 11.38 12.98
C ILE A 232 -1.62 11.76 13.87
N GLU A 233 -1.45 11.67 15.19
CA GLU A 233 -2.49 12.00 16.17
C GLU A 233 -3.01 13.44 16.02
N THR A 234 -2.13 14.37 15.63
CA THR A 234 -2.47 15.78 15.42
C THR A 234 -3.41 15.98 14.22
N TYR A 235 -3.31 15.13 13.19
CA TYR A 235 -4.02 15.29 11.91
C TYR A 235 -5.07 14.19 11.63
N MET A 236 -5.17 13.17 12.49
CA MET A 236 -6.09 12.05 12.28
C MET A 236 -7.50 12.44 12.72
N GLU A 237 -8.45 12.45 11.78
CA GLU A 237 -9.85 12.73 12.05
C GLU A 237 -10.69 11.44 12.17
N HIS A 238 -11.63 11.43 13.12
CA HIS A 238 -12.58 10.33 13.26
C HIS A 238 -13.61 10.36 12.13
N SER A 239 -13.56 9.36 11.24
CA SER A 239 -14.61 9.19 10.24
C SER A 239 -15.95 8.84 10.89
N ILE A 240 -16.97 9.63 10.58
CA ILE A 240 -18.37 9.42 11.00
C ILE A 240 -18.91 8.06 10.49
N THR A 241 -18.37 7.54 9.39
CA THR A 241 -18.81 6.28 8.76
C THR A 241 -18.11 5.03 9.32
N GLY A 242 -17.26 5.21 10.34
CA GLY A 242 -16.45 4.15 10.94
C GLY A 242 -15.07 4.00 10.28
N GLY A 243 -14.12 3.44 11.04
CA GLY A 243 -12.73 3.22 10.64
C GLY A 243 -11.88 2.75 11.82
N SER A 244 -10.66 2.27 11.56
CA SER A 244 -9.69 1.94 12.61
C SER A 244 -8.82 3.17 12.91
N PHE A 245 -8.78 3.59 14.17
CA PHE A 245 -7.90 4.66 14.65
C PHE A 245 -6.56 4.04 15.09
N ASN A 246 -5.78 3.54 14.13
CA ASN A 246 -4.47 2.95 14.41
C ASN A 246 -3.38 3.98 14.10
N GLN A 247 -2.59 4.35 15.11
CA GLN A 247 -1.44 5.24 14.96
C GLN A 247 -0.20 4.52 14.42
N ILE A 248 -0.21 3.17 14.42
CA ILE A 248 0.83 2.35 13.80
C ILE A 248 0.48 2.17 12.32
N LEU A 249 1.31 2.77 11.47
CA LEU A 249 1.20 2.68 10.02
C LEU A 249 2.03 1.53 9.46
N SER A 250 1.56 0.97 8.35
CA SER A 250 2.38 0.10 7.52
C SER A 250 3.51 0.89 6.85
N ILE A 251 4.59 0.22 6.43
CA ILE A 251 5.77 0.82 5.78
C ILE A 251 5.41 1.67 4.56
N ASN A 252 4.34 1.31 3.83
CA ASN A 252 3.95 1.99 2.59
C ASN A 252 2.95 3.15 2.77
N GLN A 253 2.46 3.39 3.99
CA GLN A 253 1.48 4.44 4.29
C GLN A 253 2.21 5.70 4.71
#